data_AF-C7NJI4-F1
#
_entry.id   AF-C7NJI4-F1
#
_cell.length_a   1.000
_cell.length_b   1.000
_cell.length_c   1.000
_cell.angle_alpha   90.00
_cell.angle_beta   90.00
_cell.angle_gamma   90.00
#
_symmetry.space_group_name_H-M   'P 1'
#
loop_
_entity.id
_entity.type
_entity.pdbx_description
1 polymer ?
#
loop_
_entity_poly.entity_id
_entity_poly.type
_entity_poly.pdbx_seq_one_letter_code
_entity_poly.pdbx_strand_id
1 'polypeptide(L)'
;MAVPQLNPDASELDRRANDRTWDEVVADFPQLAGANAPWNYYTQPRQGDDYASQPGFDVNRDFHPDLDYVPSAQDFPGTSADPGWYIHPESQNIRDLYTDLQAEFGTVDTFVDLHHQGPCYLVGDTGEEVTLSLSGKFVDIENHAQYDKGYDLEYSKRLNVAALDALQARGNSPFGNISLYDQEVDLPGTALGSFALNGSGTVLFEVRGQTQSWGAKKKGQLVKAVETGLMGIVTSVADDSVDELDPTRYDDIPPTTYPRN
;
A
#
# COMPACT_ATOMS: atom_id res chain seq x y z
N MET A 1 14.28 -7.39 -3.97
CA MET A 1 13.34 -8.17 -4.81
C MET A 1 12.30 -7.21 -5.40
N ALA A 2 11.71 -7.51 -6.56
CA ALA A 2 10.66 -6.68 -7.15
C ALA A 2 9.54 -7.54 -7.74
N VAL A 3 8.29 -7.22 -7.41
CA VAL A 3 7.09 -7.87 -7.97
C VAL A 3 6.40 -6.86 -8.90
N PRO A 4 6.48 -7.03 -10.23
CA PRO A 4 6.06 -6.00 -11.17
C PRO A 4 4.54 -5.82 -11.27
N GLN A 5 3.76 -6.84 -10.94
CA GLN A 5 2.30 -6.78 -10.93
C GLN A 5 1.75 -7.77 -9.90
N LEU A 6 1.02 -7.26 -8.91
CA LEU A 6 0.43 -8.07 -7.84
C LEU A 6 -0.92 -8.67 -8.25
N ASN A 7 -1.75 -7.88 -8.92
CA ASN A 7 -3.12 -8.24 -9.29
C ASN A 7 -3.28 -8.21 -10.82
N PRO A 8 -2.78 -9.25 -11.53
CA PRO A 8 -2.82 -9.29 -12.98
C PRO A 8 -4.25 -9.33 -13.53
N ASP A 9 -5.19 -10.01 -12.86
CA ASP A 9 -6.58 -10.13 -13.32
C ASP A 9 -7.26 -8.77 -13.36
N ALA A 10 -7.15 -7.99 -12.28
CA ALA A 10 -7.71 -6.64 -12.24
C ALA A 10 -7.03 -5.71 -13.26
N SER A 11 -5.74 -5.89 -13.50
CA SER A 11 -4.99 -5.14 -14.51
C SER A 11 -5.44 -5.43 -15.94
N GLU A 12 -5.72 -6.70 -16.28
CA GLU A 12 -6.25 -7.08 -17.59
C GLU A 12 -7.69 -6.56 -17.79
N LEU A 13 -8.46 -6.45 -16.71
CA LEU A 13 -9.82 -5.93 -16.71
C LEU A 13 -9.91 -4.39 -16.53
N ASP A 14 -8.77 -3.71 -16.36
CA ASP A 14 -8.66 -2.26 -16.06
C ASP A 14 -9.54 -1.80 -14.88
N ARG A 15 -9.56 -2.59 -13.81
CA ARG A 15 -10.37 -2.35 -12.61
C ARG A 15 -9.57 -2.47 -11.31
N ARG A 16 -10.17 -2.12 -10.17
CA ARG A 16 -9.49 -2.13 -8.85
C ARG A 16 -9.40 -3.53 -8.23
N ALA A 17 -10.52 -4.22 -8.10
CA ALA A 17 -10.60 -5.50 -7.40
C ALA A 17 -10.31 -6.67 -8.35
N ASN A 18 -9.78 -7.77 -7.82
CA ASN A 18 -9.48 -8.97 -8.61
C ASN A 18 -10.74 -9.60 -9.23
N ASP A 19 -10.57 -10.68 -10.00
CA ASP A 19 -11.68 -11.44 -10.59
C ASP A 19 -11.88 -12.77 -9.90
N ARG A 20 -12.52 -12.71 -8.73
CA ARG A 20 -12.76 -13.87 -7.90
C ARG A 20 -14.07 -13.74 -7.15
N THR A 21 -14.88 -14.78 -7.19
CA THR A 21 -16.14 -14.88 -6.46
C THR A 21 -15.92 -15.42 -5.04
N TRP A 22 -16.87 -15.13 -4.14
CA TRP A 22 -16.87 -15.74 -2.81
C TRP A 22 -17.01 -17.27 -2.85
N ASP A 23 -17.77 -17.82 -3.80
CA ASP A 23 -17.94 -19.27 -3.95
C ASP A 23 -16.61 -19.96 -4.31
N GLU A 24 -15.77 -19.33 -5.14
CA GLU A 24 -14.42 -19.82 -5.43
C GLU A 24 -13.49 -19.72 -4.22
N VAL A 25 -13.65 -18.70 -3.36
CA VAL A 25 -12.95 -18.66 -2.07
C VAL A 25 -13.39 -19.82 -1.19
N VAL A 26 -14.70 -20.05 -1.02
CA VAL A 26 -15.21 -21.16 -0.21
C VAL A 26 -14.79 -22.53 -0.76
N ALA A 27 -14.66 -22.67 -2.08
CA ALA A 27 -14.16 -23.89 -2.70
C ALA A 27 -12.71 -24.20 -2.29
N ASP A 28 -11.84 -23.18 -2.23
CA ASP A 28 -10.45 -23.31 -1.82
C ASP A 28 -10.27 -23.36 -0.28
N PHE A 29 -11.22 -22.77 0.46
CA PHE A 29 -11.24 -22.76 1.92
C PHE A 29 -12.59 -23.31 2.45
N PRO A 30 -12.82 -24.64 2.40
CA PRO A 30 -14.10 -25.25 2.78
C PRO A 30 -14.55 -24.95 4.21
N GLN A 31 -13.62 -24.62 5.11
CA GLN A 31 -13.93 -24.19 6.47
C GLN A 31 -14.71 -22.87 6.54
N LEU A 32 -14.75 -22.09 5.44
CA LEU A 32 -15.49 -20.82 5.34
C LEU A 32 -16.91 -21.00 4.81
N ALA A 33 -17.40 -22.22 4.54
CA ALA A 33 -18.72 -22.45 3.95
C ALA A 33 -19.92 -21.88 4.74
N GLY A 34 -19.74 -21.59 6.03
CA GLY A 34 -20.76 -20.94 6.87
C GLY A 34 -20.52 -19.44 7.12
N ALA A 35 -19.44 -18.87 6.60
CA ALA A 35 -19.11 -17.46 6.77
C ALA A 35 -19.83 -16.58 5.74
N ASN A 36 -20.11 -15.34 6.15
CA ASN A 36 -20.50 -14.29 5.23
C ASN A 36 -19.26 -13.82 4.45
N ALA A 37 -19.45 -13.42 3.19
CA ALA A 37 -18.38 -12.81 2.42
C ALA A 37 -17.83 -11.56 3.16
N PRO A 38 -16.51 -11.32 3.11
CA PRO A 38 -15.87 -10.22 3.82
C PRO A 38 -16.28 -8.85 3.25
N TRP A 39 -16.10 -7.82 4.06
CA TRP A 39 -16.51 -6.45 3.72
C TRP A 39 -15.81 -5.88 2.47
N ASN A 40 -14.62 -6.40 2.12
CA ASN A 40 -13.85 -6.01 0.94
C ASN A 40 -14.28 -6.74 -0.34
N TYR A 41 -15.31 -7.60 -0.29
CA TYR A 41 -15.92 -8.24 -1.45
C TYR A 41 -16.94 -7.31 -2.12
N TYR A 42 -16.64 -6.87 -3.33
CA TYR A 42 -17.47 -5.96 -4.10
C TYR A 42 -18.44 -6.74 -4.97
N THR A 43 -19.72 -6.42 -4.81
CA THR A 43 -20.86 -7.00 -5.55
C THR A 43 -21.79 -5.92 -6.11
N GLN A 44 -21.36 -4.66 -6.06
CA GLN A 44 -22.13 -3.50 -6.52
C GLN A 44 -21.23 -2.60 -7.37
N PRO A 45 -21.80 -1.85 -8.34
CA PRO A 45 -21.01 -0.96 -9.18
C PRO A 45 -20.19 0.02 -8.35
N ARG A 46 -18.90 0.15 -8.67
CA ARG A 46 -17.97 0.97 -7.89
C ARG A 46 -16.94 1.61 -8.81
N GLN A 47 -16.74 2.92 -8.67
CA GLN A 47 -15.73 3.68 -9.43
C GLN A 47 -15.81 3.54 -10.96
N GLY A 48 -16.97 3.16 -11.51
CA GLY A 48 -17.17 2.94 -12.95
C GLY A 48 -17.14 1.47 -13.39
N ASP A 49 -16.73 0.57 -12.50
CA ASP A 49 -16.68 -0.88 -12.75
C ASP A 49 -17.98 -1.57 -12.32
N ASP A 50 -18.39 -2.59 -13.08
CA ASP A 50 -19.59 -3.39 -12.79
C ASP A 50 -19.28 -4.66 -11.99
N TYR A 51 -19.05 -4.50 -10.67
CA TYR A 51 -18.90 -5.65 -9.77
C TYR A 51 -20.21 -6.42 -9.51
N ALA A 52 -21.36 -5.95 -10.02
CA ALA A 52 -22.62 -6.70 -9.86
C ALA A 52 -22.70 -7.89 -10.82
N SER A 53 -22.12 -7.76 -12.02
CA SER A 53 -22.02 -8.88 -12.98
C SER A 53 -20.72 -9.68 -12.83
N GLN A 54 -19.64 -9.04 -12.38
CA GLN A 54 -18.33 -9.67 -12.23
C GLN A 54 -17.68 -9.23 -10.90
N PRO A 55 -18.05 -9.86 -9.78
CA PRO A 55 -17.61 -9.45 -8.45
C PRO A 55 -16.12 -9.71 -8.21
N GLY A 56 -15.58 -9.11 -7.14
CA GLY A 56 -14.15 -9.20 -6.84
C GLY A 56 -13.80 -8.64 -5.48
N PHE A 57 -12.55 -8.84 -5.04
CA PHE A 57 -12.05 -8.38 -3.75
C PHE A 57 -11.01 -7.27 -3.90
N ASP A 58 -11.04 -6.30 -2.99
CA ASP A 58 -9.88 -5.44 -2.78
C ASP A 58 -8.79 -6.24 -2.09
N VAL A 59 -7.81 -6.69 -2.89
CA VAL A 59 -6.70 -7.55 -2.45
C VAL A 59 -5.78 -6.87 -1.45
N ASN A 60 -5.74 -5.53 -1.39
CA ASN A 60 -4.98 -4.79 -0.38
C ASN A 60 -5.73 -4.71 0.96
N ARG A 61 -6.64 -5.65 1.23
CA ARG A 61 -7.31 -5.86 2.53
C ARG A 61 -7.21 -7.31 3.00
N ASP A 62 -6.41 -8.12 2.31
CA ASP A 62 -6.32 -9.56 2.54
C ASP A 62 -5.00 -10.01 3.21
N PHE A 63 -4.17 -9.08 3.67
CA PHE A 63 -2.93 -9.40 4.37
C PHE A 63 -3.19 -9.57 5.86
N HIS A 64 -2.46 -10.48 6.52
CA HIS A 64 -2.58 -10.70 7.96
C HIS A 64 -1.20 -10.59 8.65
N PRO A 65 -1.05 -9.89 9.80
CA PRO A 65 0.23 -9.76 10.50
C PRO A 65 0.80 -11.07 11.06
N ASP A 66 -0.07 -12.02 11.40
CA ASP A 66 0.33 -13.42 11.54
C ASP A 66 0.53 -14.06 10.16
N LEU A 67 1.78 -14.30 9.79
CA LEU A 67 2.17 -14.84 8.48
C LEU A 67 1.81 -16.33 8.34
N ASP A 68 1.57 -17.04 9.44
CA ASP A 68 1.11 -18.44 9.41
C ASP A 68 -0.43 -18.54 9.52
N TYR A 69 -1.14 -17.41 9.41
CA TYR A 69 -2.58 -17.37 9.61
C TYR A 69 -3.33 -18.28 8.63
N VAL A 70 -4.32 -18.99 9.19
CA VAL A 70 -5.25 -19.86 8.46
C VAL A 70 -6.66 -19.28 8.60
N PRO A 71 -7.38 -18.99 7.49
CA PRO A 71 -8.72 -18.43 7.53
C PRO A 71 -9.69 -19.21 8.42
N SER A 72 -10.37 -18.49 9.31
CA SER A 72 -11.43 -19.01 10.18
C SER A 72 -12.74 -18.27 9.93
N ALA A 73 -13.86 -19.02 9.88
CA ALA A 73 -15.18 -18.44 9.64
C ALA A 73 -15.63 -17.41 10.71
N GLN A 74 -15.02 -17.44 11.91
CA GLN A 74 -15.33 -16.49 12.99
C GLN A 74 -14.78 -15.09 12.74
N ASP A 75 -13.78 -14.96 11.87
CA ASP A 75 -13.11 -13.69 11.57
C ASP A 75 -13.79 -12.95 10.41
N PHE A 76 -14.90 -13.49 9.90
CA PHE A 76 -15.70 -12.91 8.82
C PHE A 76 -16.99 -12.25 9.38
N PRO A 77 -17.45 -11.12 8.81
CA PRO A 77 -16.93 -10.49 7.59
C PRO A 77 -15.76 -9.53 7.82
N GLY A 78 -15.33 -9.33 9.07
CA GLY A 78 -14.33 -8.35 9.50
C GLY A 78 -14.66 -6.90 9.13
N THR A 79 -13.69 -6.01 9.34
CA THR A 79 -13.75 -4.58 8.99
C THR A 79 -12.39 -4.09 8.51
N SER A 80 -12.30 -2.83 8.07
CA SER A 80 -11.01 -2.27 7.61
C SER A 80 -9.99 -2.06 8.74
N ALA A 81 -10.42 -2.09 10.01
CA ALA A 81 -9.55 -2.00 11.17
C ALA A 81 -9.07 -3.38 11.66
N ASP A 82 -9.58 -4.47 11.07
CA ASP A 82 -9.16 -5.84 11.37
C ASP A 82 -8.08 -6.31 10.38
N PRO A 83 -7.21 -7.26 10.78
CA PRO A 83 -6.38 -8.00 9.84
C PRO A 83 -7.20 -8.68 8.71
N GLY A 84 -6.55 -8.89 7.55
CA GLY A 84 -7.08 -9.64 6.41
C GLY A 84 -6.95 -11.16 6.62
N TRP A 85 -7.02 -11.98 5.56
CA TRP A 85 -7.20 -13.42 5.77
C TRP A 85 -6.27 -14.34 4.97
N TYR A 86 -5.48 -13.83 4.02
CA TYR A 86 -4.74 -14.63 3.04
C TYR A 86 -5.65 -15.61 2.27
N ILE A 87 -6.82 -15.14 1.83
CA ILE A 87 -7.78 -15.92 1.01
C ILE A 87 -7.57 -15.75 -0.50
N HIS A 88 -6.54 -15.02 -0.92
CA HIS A 88 -6.20 -14.79 -2.32
C HIS A 88 -4.79 -15.26 -2.67
N PRO A 89 -4.57 -15.91 -3.83
CA PRO A 89 -3.22 -16.25 -4.30
C PRO A 89 -2.27 -15.05 -4.34
N GLU A 90 -2.77 -13.85 -4.66
CA GLU A 90 -2.01 -12.61 -4.72
C GLU A 90 -1.35 -12.28 -3.37
N SER A 91 -2.13 -12.29 -2.28
CA SER A 91 -1.64 -12.00 -0.93
C SER A 91 -0.78 -13.15 -0.39
N GLN A 92 -1.16 -14.40 -0.65
CA GLN A 92 -0.39 -15.60 -0.28
C GLN A 92 0.99 -15.62 -0.93
N ASN A 93 1.10 -15.34 -2.23
CA ASN A 93 2.38 -15.34 -2.93
C ASN A 93 3.32 -14.25 -2.40
N ILE A 94 2.81 -13.08 -2.05
CA ILE A 94 3.63 -12.01 -1.45
C ILE A 94 4.06 -12.38 -0.04
N ARG A 95 3.18 -12.96 0.77
CA ARG A 95 3.52 -13.48 2.09
C ARG A 95 4.60 -14.54 2.01
N ASP A 96 4.45 -15.53 1.14
CA ASP A 96 5.40 -16.63 0.97
C ASP A 96 6.77 -16.09 0.53
N LEU A 97 6.78 -15.16 -0.44
CA LEU A 97 8.00 -14.47 -0.86
C LEU A 97 8.64 -13.68 0.30
N TYR A 98 7.83 -12.96 1.08
CA TYR A 98 8.31 -12.21 2.24
C TYR A 98 8.95 -13.16 3.28
N THR A 99 8.30 -14.28 3.59
CA THR A 99 8.84 -15.29 4.52
C THR A 99 10.11 -15.96 3.99
N ASP A 100 10.18 -16.23 2.69
CA ASP A 100 11.39 -16.78 2.05
C ASP A 100 12.56 -15.79 2.13
N LEU A 101 12.31 -14.49 1.89
CA LEU A 101 13.32 -13.45 2.04
C LEU A 101 13.76 -13.27 3.50
N GLN A 102 12.84 -13.35 4.47
CA GLN A 102 13.21 -13.36 5.88
C GLN A 102 14.05 -14.59 6.22
N ALA A 103 13.75 -15.76 5.67
CA ALA A 103 14.56 -16.96 5.87
C ALA A 103 15.96 -16.86 5.24
N GLU A 104 16.06 -16.22 4.07
CA GLU A 104 17.33 -16.06 3.34
C GLU A 104 18.23 -14.97 3.96
N PHE A 105 17.67 -13.80 4.26
CA PHE A 105 18.42 -12.61 4.67
C PHE A 105 18.29 -12.28 6.17
N GLY A 106 17.46 -13.02 6.91
CA GLY A 106 17.17 -12.81 8.34
C GLY A 106 16.03 -11.82 8.59
N THR A 107 15.86 -10.83 7.71
CA THR A 107 14.78 -9.85 7.76
C THR A 107 14.44 -9.34 6.36
N VAL A 108 13.29 -8.72 6.22
CA VAL A 108 12.96 -7.84 5.10
C VAL A 108 12.97 -6.43 5.67
N ASP A 109 14.07 -5.70 5.48
CA ASP A 109 14.24 -4.39 6.11
C ASP A 109 13.20 -3.39 5.62
N THR A 110 12.95 -3.35 4.31
CA THR A 110 12.07 -2.35 3.68
C THR A 110 11.08 -2.99 2.73
N PHE A 111 9.80 -2.58 2.84
CA PHE A 111 8.74 -2.89 1.90
C PHE A 111 8.19 -1.61 1.27
N VAL A 112 8.28 -1.49 -0.06
CA VAL A 112 7.75 -0.35 -0.81
C VAL A 112 6.57 -0.79 -1.66
N ASP A 113 5.44 -0.11 -1.50
CA ASP A 113 4.22 -0.37 -2.26
C ASP A 113 3.90 0.81 -3.19
N LEU A 114 3.62 0.51 -4.45
CA LEU A 114 3.41 1.51 -5.51
C LEU A 114 1.94 1.50 -5.93
N HIS A 115 1.23 2.54 -5.53
CA HIS A 115 -0.17 2.78 -5.83
C HIS A 115 -0.33 4.02 -6.71
N HIS A 116 -1.58 4.23 -7.12
CA HIS A 116 -2.00 5.43 -7.80
C HIS A 116 -3.28 5.95 -7.15
N GLN A 117 -3.41 7.26 -7.12
CA GLN A 117 -4.50 7.98 -6.48
C GLN A 117 -5.30 8.83 -7.47
N GLY A 118 -6.40 9.42 -7.00
CA GLY A 118 -7.25 10.29 -7.81
C GLY A 118 -6.46 11.46 -8.45
N PRO A 119 -6.88 11.95 -9.64
CA PRO A 119 -6.14 12.95 -10.39
C PRO A 119 -6.30 14.38 -9.87
N CYS A 120 -7.07 14.62 -8.80
CA CYS A 120 -7.44 15.98 -8.37
C CYS A 120 -7.00 16.31 -6.94
N TYR A 121 -6.18 15.46 -6.31
CA TYR A 121 -5.69 15.74 -4.95
C TYR A 121 -4.67 16.87 -4.94
N LEU A 122 -4.66 17.62 -3.84
CA LEU A 122 -3.89 18.84 -3.67
C LEU A 122 -2.86 18.70 -2.55
N VAL A 123 -1.78 19.47 -2.64
CA VAL A 123 -0.75 19.58 -1.59
C VAL A 123 -1.19 20.60 -0.56
N GLY A 124 -1.60 20.16 0.64
CA GLY A 124 -2.06 21.03 1.72
C GLY A 124 -3.11 22.05 1.26
N ASP A 125 -2.96 23.30 1.66
CA ASP A 125 -3.81 24.42 1.21
C ASP A 125 -3.21 25.21 0.03
N THR A 126 -2.19 24.66 -0.66
CA THR A 126 -1.48 25.39 -1.74
C THR A 126 -2.35 25.61 -2.98
N GLY A 127 -3.38 24.79 -3.17
CA GLY A 127 -4.16 24.73 -4.41
C GLY A 127 -3.43 24.04 -5.56
N GLU A 128 -2.20 23.56 -5.34
CA GLU A 128 -1.45 22.82 -6.34
C GLU A 128 -1.73 21.34 -6.26
N GLU A 129 -1.81 20.71 -7.43
CA GLU A 129 -2.09 19.29 -7.53
C GLU A 129 -0.85 18.46 -7.17
N VAL A 130 -1.08 17.34 -6.48
CA VAL A 130 -0.05 16.40 -6.05
C VAL A 130 0.66 15.80 -7.26
N THR A 131 1.95 15.48 -7.17
CA THR A 131 2.62 14.58 -8.13
C THR A 131 2.51 13.14 -7.64
N LEU A 132 2.88 12.92 -6.39
CA LEU A 132 2.63 11.69 -5.64
C LEU A 132 2.52 12.02 -4.15
N SER A 133 1.77 11.19 -3.42
CA SER A 133 1.76 11.23 -1.96
C SER A 133 2.67 10.14 -1.39
N LEU A 134 3.27 10.40 -0.24
CA LEU A 134 4.10 9.45 0.51
C LEU A 134 3.42 9.08 1.83
N SER A 135 3.69 7.88 2.36
CA SER A 135 3.39 7.54 3.75
C SER A 135 4.25 6.39 4.24
N GLY A 136 4.64 6.47 5.52
CA GLY A 136 5.25 5.39 6.28
C GLY A 136 4.42 4.92 7.46
N LYS A 137 3.19 5.42 7.62
CA LYS A 137 2.30 5.07 8.73
C LYS A 137 0.99 4.49 8.19
N PHE A 138 0.72 3.22 8.53
CA PHE A 138 -0.50 2.49 8.14
C PHE A 138 -1.23 1.86 9.31
N VAL A 139 -0.59 1.78 10.48
CA VAL A 139 -1.15 1.18 11.68
C VAL A 139 -0.92 2.10 12.86
N ASP A 140 -1.86 2.08 13.79
CA ASP A 140 -1.63 2.57 15.14
C ASP A 140 -1.19 1.38 16.00
N ILE A 141 0.09 1.35 16.39
CA ILE A 141 0.67 0.20 17.10
C ILE A 141 -0.03 -0.08 18.43
N GLU A 142 -0.63 0.94 19.06
CA GLU A 142 -1.38 0.76 20.32
C GLU A 142 -2.60 -0.16 20.13
N ASN A 143 -3.22 -0.16 18.95
CA ASN A 143 -4.37 -0.99 18.62
C ASN A 143 -3.97 -2.44 18.25
N HIS A 144 -2.70 -2.68 17.88
CA HIS A 144 -2.22 -3.94 17.30
C HIS A 144 -1.00 -4.52 18.01
N ALA A 145 -0.77 -4.16 19.28
CA ALA A 145 0.42 -4.54 20.04
C ALA A 145 0.66 -6.06 20.11
N GLN A 146 -0.39 -6.89 20.01
CA GLN A 146 -0.28 -8.35 19.94
C GLN A 146 0.46 -8.87 18.69
N TYR A 147 0.53 -8.03 17.65
CA TYR A 147 1.20 -8.34 16.38
C TYR A 147 2.56 -7.62 16.25
N ASP A 148 3.00 -6.88 17.26
CA ASP A 148 4.28 -6.17 17.22
C ASP A 148 5.45 -7.15 17.23
N LYS A 149 6.08 -7.33 16.06
CA LYS A 149 7.30 -8.12 15.88
C LYS A 149 8.48 -7.23 15.48
N GLY A 150 8.50 -5.99 15.97
CA GLY A 150 9.58 -5.03 15.71
C GLY A 150 9.12 -3.82 14.91
N TYR A 151 7.88 -3.38 15.09
CA TYR A 151 7.35 -2.20 14.41
C TYR A 151 8.23 -0.98 14.63
N ASP A 152 8.72 -0.38 13.52
CA ASP A 152 9.60 0.79 13.55
C ASP A 152 9.07 1.91 12.64
N LEU A 153 8.26 2.78 13.23
CA LEU A 153 7.73 3.96 12.55
C LEU A 153 8.82 4.97 12.20
N GLU A 154 9.83 5.13 13.05
CA GLU A 154 10.89 6.12 12.83
C GLU A 154 11.75 5.73 11.61
N TYR A 155 12.05 4.45 11.44
CA TYR A 155 12.70 3.93 10.23
C TYR A 155 11.82 4.14 8.98
N SER A 156 10.52 3.86 9.08
CA SER A 156 9.56 4.11 8.00
C SER A 156 9.52 5.60 7.59
N LYS A 157 9.56 6.51 8.58
CA LYS A 157 9.66 7.96 8.34
C LYS A 157 10.95 8.34 7.63
N ARG A 158 12.11 7.80 8.05
CA ARG A 158 13.41 8.04 7.40
C ARG A 158 13.41 7.61 5.93
N LEU A 159 12.85 6.44 5.62
CA LEU A 159 12.70 5.98 4.23
C LEU A 159 11.88 6.97 3.38
N ASN A 160 10.80 7.50 3.93
CA ASN A 160 9.98 8.51 3.26
C ASN A 160 10.73 9.85 3.09
N VAL A 161 11.54 10.25 4.08
CA VAL A 161 12.43 11.42 3.97
C VAL A 161 13.50 11.21 2.89
N ALA A 162 14.05 10.02 2.75
CA ALA A 162 15.01 9.70 1.69
C ALA A 162 14.39 9.87 0.29
N ALA A 163 13.14 9.41 0.11
CA ALA A 163 12.40 9.64 -1.13
C ALA A 163 12.14 11.13 -1.37
N LEU A 164 11.71 11.85 -0.34
CA LEU A 164 11.47 13.30 -0.40
C LEU A 164 12.74 14.06 -0.81
N ASP A 165 13.87 13.76 -0.19
CA ASP A 165 15.16 14.40 -0.49
C ASP A 165 15.58 14.18 -1.93
N ALA A 166 15.47 12.94 -2.44
CA ALA A 166 15.78 12.64 -3.83
C ALA A 166 14.88 13.39 -4.82
N LEU A 167 13.59 13.52 -4.51
CA LEU A 167 12.63 14.28 -5.32
C LEU A 167 12.92 15.78 -5.29
N GLN A 168 13.18 16.35 -4.10
CA GLN A 168 13.45 17.77 -3.91
C GLN A 168 14.82 18.20 -4.45
N ALA A 169 15.82 17.30 -4.45
CA ALA A 169 17.14 17.55 -5.05
C ALA A 169 17.08 17.89 -6.55
N ARG A 170 15.96 17.59 -7.23
CA ARG A 170 15.70 17.99 -8.62
C ARG A 170 15.36 19.47 -8.78
N GLY A 171 15.26 20.23 -7.68
CA GLY A 171 14.98 21.66 -7.67
C GLY A 171 13.56 21.98 -8.15
N ASN A 172 13.41 23.08 -8.91
CA ASN A 172 12.14 23.47 -9.51
C ASN A 172 11.76 22.54 -10.68
N SER A 173 11.33 21.33 -10.31
CA SER A 173 10.97 20.25 -11.20
C SER A 173 9.49 19.94 -11.07
N PRO A 174 8.86 19.33 -12.08
CA PRO A 174 7.47 18.92 -12.01
C PRO A 174 7.26 17.70 -11.08
N PHE A 175 8.23 17.38 -10.23
CA PHE A 175 8.18 16.34 -9.20
C PHE A 175 8.03 16.90 -7.79
N GLY A 176 8.08 18.23 -7.61
CA GLY A 176 8.18 18.86 -6.29
C GLY A 176 6.90 18.87 -5.46
N ASN A 177 5.76 18.51 -6.05
CA ASN A 177 4.46 18.61 -5.39
C ASN A 177 4.17 17.31 -4.63
N ILE A 178 4.84 17.14 -3.49
CA ILE A 178 4.73 15.95 -2.65
C ILE A 178 3.82 16.24 -1.46
N SER A 179 2.93 15.31 -1.17
CA SER A 179 2.07 15.37 0.01
C SER A 179 2.19 14.11 0.86
N LEU A 180 1.66 14.17 2.07
CA LEU A 180 1.52 13.04 2.97
C LEU A 180 0.15 12.41 2.78
N TYR A 181 0.09 11.09 2.57
CA TYR A 181 -1.18 10.36 2.54
C TYR A 181 -1.87 10.46 3.91
N ASP A 182 -3.15 10.08 3.99
CA ASP A 182 -3.91 10.10 5.24
C ASP A 182 -3.15 9.43 6.39
N GLN A 183 -2.99 10.15 7.51
CA GLN A 183 -2.23 9.71 8.69
C GLN A 183 -3.12 9.22 9.84
N GLU A 184 -4.44 9.30 9.67
CA GLU A 184 -5.46 8.80 10.59
C GLU A 184 -5.89 7.36 10.27
N VAL A 185 -5.26 6.74 9.27
CA VAL A 185 -5.52 5.36 8.87
C VAL A 185 -4.97 4.36 9.89
N ASP A 186 -5.74 3.29 10.11
CA ASP A 186 -5.33 2.12 10.87
C ASP A 186 -5.80 0.86 10.11
N LEU A 187 -4.89 0.28 9.33
CA LEU A 187 -5.15 -0.67 8.26
C LEU A 187 -4.22 -1.90 8.35
N PRO A 188 -4.33 -2.71 9.41
CA PRO A 188 -3.47 -3.89 9.59
C PRO A 188 -3.65 -4.93 8.47
N GLY A 189 -4.80 -4.94 7.79
CA GLY A 189 -5.12 -5.84 6.68
C GLY A 189 -4.46 -5.52 5.33
N THR A 190 -3.69 -4.42 5.25
CA THR A 190 -2.91 -4.06 4.05
C THR A 190 -1.53 -4.73 4.08
N ALA A 191 -0.88 -4.89 2.92
CA ALA A 191 0.50 -5.40 2.87
C ALA A 191 1.44 -4.51 3.71
N LEU A 192 1.31 -3.19 3.55
CA LEU A 192 2.07 -2.20 4.33
C LEU A 192 1.82 -2.35 5.83
N GLY A 193 0.55 -2.42 6.27
CA GLY A 193 0.23 -2.58 7.70
C GLY A 193 0.74 -3.90 8.27
N SER A 194 0.49 -5.02 7.58
CA SER A 194 0.93 -6.34 8.02
C SER A 194 2.45 -6.47 8.07
N PHE A 195 3.19 -5.98 7.06
CA PHE A 195 4.64 -6.08 7.06
C PHE A 195 5.32 -5.05 7.96
N ALA A 196 4.73 -3.88 8.18
CA ALA A 196 5.18 -2.97 9.23
C ALA A 196 5.14 -3.64 10.61
N LEU A 197 4.04 -4.34 10.94
CA LEU A 197 3.91 -5.10 12.18
C LEU A 197 4.91 -6.28 12.25
N ASN A 198 5.39 -6.79 11.11
CA ASN A 198 6.45 -7.79 11.03
C ASN A 198 7.88 -7.21 10.97
N GLY A 199 8.03 -5.91 11.26
CA GLY A 199 9.31 -5.25 11.45
C GLY A 199 9.94 -4.61 10.21
N SER A 200 9.25 -4.62 9.06
CA SER A 200 9.72 -3.85 7.90
C SER A 200 9.46 -2.36 8.08
N GLY A 201 10.41 -1.54 7.65
CA GLY A 201 10.13 -0.16 7.26
C GLY A 201 9.22 -0.14 6.04
N THR A 202 8.19 0.70 6.06
CA THR A 202 7.20 0.73 4.97
C THR A 202 7.12 2.07 4.26
N VAL A 203 6.92 2.03 2.96
CA VAL A 203 6.75 3.23 2.12
C VAL A 203 5.63 2.99 1.12
N LEU A 204 4.61 3.85 1.15
CA LEU A 204 3.61 3.97 0.10
C LEU A 204 3.99 5.10 -0.85
N PHE A 205 3.92 4.84 -2.15
CA PHE A 205 3.82 5.86 -3.18
C PHE A 205 2.40 5.88 -3.72
N GLU A 206 1.70 7.00 -3.60
CA GLU A 206 0.39 7.21 -4.23
C GLU A 206 0.54 8.18 -5.40
N VAL A 207 0.80 7.64 -6.58
CA VAL A 207 1.10 8.41 -7.79
C VAL A 207 -0.18 9.04 -8.35
N ARG A 208 -0.15 10.32 -8.70
CA ARG A 208 -1.35 10.99 -9.18
C ARG A 208 -1.86 10.38 -10.49
N GLY A 209 -3.19 10.19 -10.53
CA GLY A 209 -3.92 9.78 -11.72
C GLY A 209 -3.85 8.28 -11.96
N GLN A 210 -4.71 7.79 -12.84
CA GLN A 210 -4.78 6.37 -13.23
C GLN A 210 -4.89 6.26 -14.76
N THR A 211 -4.81 5.04 -15.30
CA THR A 211 -5.01 4.78 -16.74
C THR A 211 -6.29 5.44 -17.25
N GLN A 212 -7.39 5.36 -16.49
CA GLN A 212 -8.69 5.94 -16.87
C GLN A 212 -8.70 7.47 -16.84
N SER A 213 -7.77 8.12 -16.13
CA SER A 213 -7.70 9.58 -16.01
C SER A 213 -6.96 10.23 -17.17
N TRP A 214 -5.79 9.72 -17.53
CA TRP A 214 -4.86 10.39 -18.46
C TRP A 214 -4.25 9.51 -19.55
N GLY A 215 -4.55 8.21 -19.57
CA GLY A 215 -3.93 7.26 -20.48
C GLY A 215 -2.39 7.35 -20.40
N ALA A 216 -1.73 7.57 -21.54
CA ALA A 216 -0.26 7.72 -21.60
C ALA A 216 0.26 9.15 -21.26
N LYS A 217 -0.64 10.14 -21.13
CA LYS A 217 -0.23 11.53 -20.84
C LYS A 217 0.38 11.57 -19.44
N LYS A 218 1.52 12.24 -19.28
CA LYS A 218 2.32 12.29 -18.05
C LYS A 218 3.04 11.00 -17.64
N LYS A 219 2.86 9.86 -18.33
CA LYS A 219 3.53 8.58 -18.01
C LYS A 219 5.03 8.74 -17.75
N GLY A 220 5.77 9.36 -18.66
CA GLY A 220 7.22 9.56 -18.50
C GLY A 220 7.60 10.44 -17.29
N GLN A 221 6.79 11.45 -16.98
CA GLN A 221 7.02 12.31 -15.80
C GLN A 221 6.78 11.50 -14.52
N LEU A 222 5.66 10.80 -14.41
CA LEU A 222 5.28 10.07 -13.20
C LEU A 222 6.19 8.87 -12.95
N VAL A 223 6.55 8.12 -14.00
CA VAL A 223 7.56 7.06 -13.91
C VAL A 223 8.88 7.62 -13.38
N LYS A 224 9.31 8.80 -13.86
CA LYS A 224 10.56 9.39 -13.39
C LYS A 224 10.47 9.91 -11.95
N ALA A 225 9.30 10.36 -11.51
CA ALA A 225 9.08 10.73 -10.11
C ALA A 225 9.23 9.49 -9.19
N VAL A 226 8.54 8.39 -9.52
CA VAL A 226 8.66 7.11 -8.78
C VAL A 226 10.09 6.60 -8.79
N GLU A 227 10.73 6.54 -9.96
CA GLU A 227 12.12 6.10 -10.09
C GLU A 227 13.07 6.96 -9.24
N THR A 228 12.88 8.28 -9.23
CA THR A 228 13.74 9.20 -8.46
C THR A 228 13.57 8.98 -6.95
N GLY A 229 12.33 8.89 -6.46
CA GLY A 229 12.07 8.64 -5.03
C GLY A 229 12.56 7.26 -4.59
N LEU A 230 12.25 6.21 -5.36
CA LEU A 230 12.68 4.84 -5.06
C LEU A 230 14.21 4.71 -5.06
N MET A 231 14.90 5.32 -6.02
CA MET A 231 16.36 5.31 -6.03
C MET A 231 16.97 6.09 -4.86
N GLY A 232 16.27 7.12 -4.36
CA GLY A 232 16.63 7.79 -3.11
C GLY A 232 16.68 6.82 -1.94
N ILE A 233 15.59 6.07 -1.74
CA ILE A 233 15.49 5.02 -0.71
C ILE A 233 16.55 3.95 -0.89
N VAL A 234 16.65 3.36 -2.09
CA VAL A 234 17.60 2.27 -2.35
C VAL A 234 19.04 2.72 -2.10
N THR A 235 19.39 3.94 -2.49
CA THR A 235 20.74 4.47 -2.27
C THR A 235 21.00 4.67 -0.77
N SER A 236 20.08 5.33 -0.05
CA SER A 236 20.26 5.63 1.38
C SER A 236 20.28 4.38 2.27
N VAL A 237 19.57 3.33 1.87
CA VAL A 237 19.63 2.03 2.57
C VAL A 237 20.93 1.31 2.25
N ALA A 238 21.41 1.38 1.01
CA ALA A 238 22.62 0.66 0.60
C ALA A 238 23.92 1.26 1.16
N ASP A 239 23.94 2.55 1.51
CA ASP A 239 25.09 3.25 2.09
C ASP A 239 24.91 3.65 3.56
N ASP A 240 23.86 3.12 4.21
CA ASP A 240 23.46 3.38 5.60
C ASP A 240 23.11 4.86 5.91
N SER A 241 23.07 5.76 4.93
CA SER A 241 22.75 7.17 5.16
C SER A 241 21.31 7.40 5.64
N VAL A 242 20.43 6.41 5.46
CA VAL A 242 19.03 6.46 5.93
C VAL A 242 18.96 6.68 7.45
N ASP A 243 19.91 6.12 8.22
CA ASP A 243 19.92 6.20 9.68
C ASP A 243 20.26 7.59 10.22
N GLU A 244 20.91 8.42 9.39
CA GLU A 244 21.27 9.79 9.72
C GLU A 244 20.14 10.79 9.42
N LEU A 245 19.08 10.36 8.71
CA LEU A 245 17.95 11.22 8.36
C LEU A 245 17.11 11.55 9.60
N ASP A 246 16.71 12.81 9.69
CA ASP A 246 15.79 13.29 10.73
C ASP A 246 14.35 12.85 10.39
N PRO A 247 13.77 11.90 11.15
CA PRO A 247 12.42 11.39 10.88
C PRO A 247 11.35 12.45 11.11
N THR A 248 11.59 13.50 11.89
CA THR A 248 10.58 14.55 12.16
C THR A 248 10.23 15.36 10.91
N ARG A 249 11.14 15.40 9.92
CA ARG A 249 10.90 16.02 8.61
C ARG A 249 9.77 15.36 7.82
N TYR A 250 9.46 14.09 8.12
CA TYR A 250 8.29 13.41 7.57
C TYR A 250 7.00 14.12 8.00
N ASP A 251 6.92 14.55 9.26
CA ASP A 251 5.73 15.17 9.84
C ASP A 251 5.51 16.61 9.29
N ASP A 252 6.54 17.20 8.68
CA ASP A 252 6.47 18.50 8.00
C ASP A 252 5.96 18.40 6.54
N ILE A 253 5.80 17.19 5.99
CA ILE A 253 5.27 17.02 4.63
C ILE A 253 3.79 17.48 4.63
N PRO A 254 3.38 18.38 3.73
CA PRO A 254 2.00 18.87 3.70
C PRO A 254 1.00 17.71 3.50
N PRO A 255 -0.14 17.68 4.20
CA PRO A 255 -1.11 16.62 4.03
C PRO A 255 -1.76 16.68 2.64
N THR A 256 -2.20 15.53 2.15
CA THR A 256 -3.04 15.47 0.95
C THR A 256 -4.41 16.04 1.25
N THR A 257 -4.91 16.95 0.42
CA THR A 257 -6.25 17.53 0.56
C THR A 257 -7.08 17.36 -0.71
N TYR A 258 -8.38 17.64 -0.59
CA TYR A 258 -9.35 17.55 -1.67
C TYR A 258 -9.75 18.95 -2.15
N PRO A 259 -10.07 19.12 -3.45
CA PRO A 259 -10.67 20.35 -3.94
C PRO A 259 -11.95 20.66 -3.14
N ARG A 260 -12.07 21.91 -2.66
CA ARG A 260 -13.33 22.37 -2.07
C ARG A 260 -14.34 22.60 -3.20
N ASN A 261 -15.48 21.92 -3.12
CA ASN A 261 -16.62 22.14 -4.03
C ASN A 261 -17.24 23.51 -3.84
#